data_AF-A0A8T4GS09-F1
#
_entry.id   AF-A0A8T4GS09-F1
#
_cell.length_a   1.000
_cell.length_b   1.000
_cell.length_c   1.000
_cell.angle_alpha   90.00
_cell.angle_beta   90.00
_cell.angle_gamma   90.00
#
_symmetry.space_group_name_H-M   'P 1'
#
loop_
_entity.id
_entity.type
_entity.pdbx_description
1 polymer ?
#
loop_
_entity_poly.entity_id
_entity_poly.type
_entity_poly.pdbx_seq_one_letter_code
_entity_poly.pdbx_strand_id
1 'polypeptide(L)'
;MSALSVHLNRGRPRGIDAPASFVADESFDVAIENHGDGSHVHVQLDEALSAVARIRDGDAFVGSGATGHVRVDTREVEEPVSGELTISVGYGAETTAVNVRVEPSEAEGYSLGVDVDERLAEPQPDPSIWPPDAETVGLLTLAVGALLAAAIVAVSIQSQIVVAAAALVALITVVGVVIALA
;
A
#
# COMPACT_ATOMS: atom_id res chain seq x y z
N MET A 1 1.72 10.14 -13.96
CA MET A 1 2.68 10.58 -14.99
C MET A 1 4.10 10.34 -14.51
N SER A 2 4.60 9.14 -14.80
CA SER A 2 6.00 8.77 -14.62
C SER A 2 6.88 9.46 -15.67
N ALA A 3 8.15 9.69 -15.35
CA ALA A 3 9.09 10.32 -16.28
C ALA A 3 10.50 9.68 -16.22
N LEU A 4 11.04 9.36 -17.40
CA LEU A 4 12.40 8.89 -17.56
C LEU A 4 13.34 10.11 -17.57
N SER A 5 14.14 10.26 -16.52
CA SER A 5 15.09 11.38 -16.39
C SER A 5 16.38 11.10 -17.13
N VAL A 6 16.77 12.02 -18.02
CA VAL A 6 17.96 11.94 -18.86
C VAL A 6 18.70 13.26 -18.75
N HIS A 7 19.98 13.23 -18.44
CA HIS A 7 20.81 14.43 -18.34
C HIS A 7 21.80 14.48 -19.49
N LEU A 8 21.85 15.63 -20.17
CA LEU A 8 22.84 15.91 -21.21
C LEU A 8 23.94 16.81 -20.66
N ASN A 9 25.16 16.60 -21.13
CA ASN A 9 26.33 17.42 -20.81
C ASN A 9 26.69 17.48 -19.30
N ARG A 10 26.16 16.58 -18.47
CA ARG A 10 26.36 16.59 -17.02
C ARG A 10 27.77 16.19 -16.60
N GLY A 11 28.26 15.04 -17.10
CA GLY A 11 29.56 14.50 -16.74
C GLY A 11 30.68 14.81 -17.75
N ARG A 12 30.33 14.96 -19.03
CA ARG A 12 31.27 15.23 -20.14
C ARG A 12 30.56 15.98 -21.27
N PRO A 13 31.27 16.82 -22.05
CA PRO A 13 30.70 17.49 -23.20
C PRO A 13 30.10 16.48 -24.17
N ARG A 14 28.86 16.74 -24.61
CA ARG A 14 28.01 15.88 -25.46
C ARG A 14 27.65 14.53 -24.86
N GLY A 15 27.95 14.30 -23.58
CA GLY A 15 27.60 13.06 -22.88
C GLY A 15 26.12 12.95 -22.57
N ILE A 16 25.61 11.73 -22.59
CA ILE A 16 24.27 11.33 -22.18
C ILE A 16 24.40 10.54 -20.87
N ASP A 17 23.66 10.94 -19.85
CA ASP A 17 23.55 10.26 -18.55
C ASP A 17 22.09 9.86 -18.35
N ALA A 18 21.81 8.56 -18.50
CA ALA A 18 20.48 7.98 -18.40
C ALA A 18 20.55 6.71 -17.54
N PRO A 19 19.47 6.35 -16.84
CA PRO A 19 19.42 5.09 -16.10
C PRO A 19 19.50 3.89 -17.06
N ALA A 20 20.05 2.77 -16.58
CA ALA A 20 20.17 1.55 -17.39
C ALA A 20 18.82 0.86 -17.69
N SER A 21 17.82 1.11 -16.84
CA SER A 21 16.49 0.53 -16.95
C SER A 21 15.40 1.46 -16.42
N PHE A 22 14.20 1.35 -16.97
CA PHE A 22 13.01 2.09 -16.58
C PHE A 22 11.76 1.21 -16.68
N VAL A 23 10.83 1.38 -15.76
CA VAL A 23 9.56 0.64 -15.74
C VAL A 23 8.42 1.63 -15.88
N ALA A 24 7.45 1.31 -16.74
CA ALA A 24 6.28 2.13 -17.00
C ALA A 24 5.02 1.27 -17.05
N ASP A 25 4.01 1.65 -16.28
CA ASP A 25 2.66 1.08 -16.29
C ASP A 25 1.70 1.87 -17.21
N GLU A 26 2.03 3.14 -17.48
CA GLU A 26 1.24 4.06 -18.29
C GLU A 26 2.10 4.81 -19.32
N SER A 27 1.48 5.75 -20.05
CA SER A 27 2.23 6.69 -20.91
C SER A 27 3.14 7.57 -20.06
N PHE A 28 4.37 7.79 -20.53
CA PHE A 28 5.41 8.49 -19.77
C PHE A 28 6.15 9.51 -20.62
N ASP A 29 6.77 10.49 -19.97
CA ASP A 29 7.59 11.50 -20.63
C ASP A 29 9.08 11.20 -20.43
N VAL A 30 9.90 11.35 -21.47
CA VAL A 30 11.36 11.37 -21.35
C VAL A 30 11.77 12.81 -21.07
N ALA A 31 12.14 13.08 -19.83
CA ALA A 31 12.56 14.40 -19.36
C ALA A 31 14.07 14.57 -19.59
N ILE A 32 14.42 15.46 -20.50
CA ILE A 32 15.79 15.69 -20.94
C ILE A 32 16.29 17.02 -20.39
N GLU A 33 17.19 16.97 -19.41
CA GLU A 33 17.77 18.16 -18.80
C GLU A 33 19.16 18.43 -19.37
N ASN A 34 19.35 19.58 -20.01
CA ASN A 34 20.62 19.94 -20.62
C ASN A 34 21.46 20.87 -19.74
N HIS A 35 22.63 20.38 -19.31
CA HIS A 35 23.57 21.12 -18.46
C HIS A 35 24.65 21.88 -19.25
N GLY A 36 24.61 21.86 -20.58
CA GLY A 36 25.64 22.44 -21.45
C GLY A 36 25.09 23.16 -22.67
N ASP A 37 25.78 23.08 -23.81
CA ASP A 37 25.36 23.72 -25.05
C ASP A 37 24.09 23.08 -25.63
N GLY A 38 23.31 23.88 -26.36
CA GLY A 38 22.08 23.41 -27.02
C GLY A 38 22.32 22.19 -27.91
N SER A 39 21.46 21.18 -27.78
CA SER A 39 21.65 19.88 -28.42
C SER A 39 20.35 19.35 -29.04
N HIS A 40 20.47 18.76 -30.23
CA HIS A 40 19.40 17.98 -30.84
C HIS A 40 19.44 16.54 -30.31
N VAL A 41 18.29 16.07 -29.84
CA VAL A 41 18.10 14.75 -29.27
C VAL A 41 17.13 13.99 -30.15
N HIS A 42 17.52 12.77 -30.49
CA HIS A 42 16.68 11.82 -31.19
C HIS A 42 16.36 10.66 -30.25
N VAL A 43 15.08 10.34 -30.10
CA VAL A 43 14.59 9.24 -29.28
C VAL A 43 13.91 8.22 -30.19
N GLN A 44 14.33 6.97 -30.08
CA GLN A 44 13.83 5.87 -30.88
C GLN A 44 13.43 4.70 -29.99
N LEU A 45 12.36 4.01 -30.37
CA LEU A 45 11.94 2.74 -29.78
C LEU A 45 12.42 1.59 -30.67
N ASP A 46 12.82 0.48 -30.05
CA ASP A 46 13.03 -0.77 -30.78
C ASP A 46 11.71 -1.36 -31.31
N GLU A 47 11.80 -2.52 -31.98
CA GLU A 47 10.63 -3.19 -32.56
C GLU A 47 9.63 -3.65 -31.49
N ALA A 48 10.12 -4.17 -30.37
CA ALA A 48 9.28 -4.67 -29.29
C ALA A 48 8.47 -3.55 -28.62
N LEU A 49 9.12 -2.43 -28.28
CA LEU A 49 8.46 -1.24 -27.75
C LEU A 49 7.60 -0.55 -28.78
N SER A 50 8.01 -0.48 -30.05
CA SER A 50 7.19 0.11 -31.12
C SER A 50 5.86 -0.64 -31.33
N ALA A 51 5.80 -1.91 -30.94
CA ALA A 51 4.55 -2.66 -30.96
C ALA A 51 3.56 -2.19 -29.89
N VAL A 52 4.04 -1.66 -28.74
CA VAL A 52 3.24 -1.27 -27.56
C VAL A 52 3.23 0.22 -27.26
N ALA A 53 4.11 1.00 -27.85
CA ALA A 53 4.29 2.41 -27.57
C ALA A 53 4.57 3.19 -28.85
N ARG A 54 4.21 4.47 -28.83
CA ARG A 54 4.47 5.40 -29.93
C ARG A 54 5.05 6.70 -29.39
N ILE A 55 6.08 7.19 -30.06
CA ILE A 55 6.65 8.52 -29.80
C ILE A 55 5.93 9.52 -30.70
N ARG A 56 5.48 10.64 -30.13
CA ARG A 56 4.84 11.71 -30.92
C ARG A 56 5.86 12.59 -31.64
N ASP A 57 6.84 13.07 -30.89
CA ASP A 57 7.92 13.93 -31.37
C ASP A 57 9.26 13.31 -30.92
N GLY A 58 9.83 12.44 -31.76
CA GLY A 58 11.10 11.78 -31.47
C GLY A 58 12.31 12.68 -31.58
N ASP A 59 12.15 13.87 -32.16
CA ASP A 59 13.19 14.87 -32.33
C ASP A 59 12.90 16.08 -31.44
N ALA A 60 13.76 16.31 -30.44
CA ALA A 60 13.66 17.45 -29.55
C ALA A 60 14.94 18.28 -29.59
N PHE A 61 14.80 19.60 -29.75
CA PHE A 61 15.89 20.53 -29.49
C PHE A 61 15.82 21.00 -28.05
N VAL A 62 16.89 20.76 -27.28
CA VAL A 62 16.99 21.20 -25.89
C VAL A 62 18.05 22.29 -25.79
N GLY A 63 17.60 23.50 -25.48
CA GLY A 63 18.47 24.66 -25.28
C GLY A 63 19.42 24.50 -24.10
N SER A 64 20.35 25.44 -23.95
CA SER A 64 21.30 25.43 -22.84
C SER A 64 20.60 25.71 -21.51
N GLY A 65 20.81 24.85 -20.50
CA GLY A 65 20.12 24.95 -19.20
C GLY A 65 18.62 24.70 -19.25
N ALA A 66 18.10 24.22 -20.38
CA ALA A 66 16.68 23.97 -20.58
C ALA A 66 16.33 22.50 -20.30
N THR A 67 15.05 22.26 -20.02
CA THR A 67 14.47 20.91 -19.97
C THR A 67 13.55 20.70 -21.16
N GLY A 68 13.76 19.64 -21.91
CA GLY A 68 12.87 19.17 -22.96
C GLY A 68 12.09 17.95 -22.51
N HIS A 69 10.93 17.71 -23.13
CA HIS A 69 10.10 16.55 -22.86
C HIS A 69 9.74 15.86 -24.17
N VAL A 70 9.97 14.55 -24.24
CA VAL A 70 9.53 13.70 -25.35
C VAL A 70 8.47 12.75 -24.82
N ARG A 71 7.25 12.85 -25.32
CA ARG A 71 6.14 12.01 -24.89
C ARG A 71 6.16 10.64 -25.55
N VAL A 72 6.07 9.60 -24.73
CA VAL A 72 5.89 8.21 -25.13
C VAL A 72 4.48 7.76 -24.75
N ASP A 73 3.63 7.60 -25.75
CA ASP A 73 2.28 7.08 -25.58
C ASP A 73 2.32 5.55 -25.57
N THR A 74 2.05 4.95 -24.41
CA THR A 74 2.01 3.49 -24.23
C THR A 74 0.56 3.00 -24.29
N ARG A 75 0.31 1.88 -24.97
CA ARG A 75 -0.98 1.19 -24.95
C ARG A 75 -1.06 0.24 -23.76
N GLU A 76 -2.26 -0.06 -23.30
CA GLU A 76 -2.47 -1.13 -22.34
C GLU A 76 -2.01 -2.47 -22.91
N VAL A 77 -1.30 -3.23 -22.09
CA VAL A 77 -0.77 -4.56 -22.39
C VAL A 77 -1.30 -5.55 -21.37
N GLU A 78 -1.54 -6.80 -21.78
CA GLU A 78 -1.97 -7.87 -20.88
C GLU A 78 -0.77 -8.60 -20.24
N GLU A 79 0.36 -8.63 -20.94
CA GLU A 79 1.61 -9.21 -20.47
C GLU A 79 2.73 -8.16 -20.48
N PRO A 80 3.71 -8.22 -19.55
CA PRO A 80 4.83 -7.29 -19.53
C PRO A 80 5.68 -7.37 -20.81
N VAL A 81 5.92 -6.23 -21.45
CA VAL A 81 6.76 -6.13 -22.65
C VAL A 81 8.05 -5.41 -22.31
N SER A 82 9.19 -5.97 -22.69
CA SER A 82 10.51 -5.35 -22.50
C SER A 82 11.14 -5.06 -23.85
N GLY A 83 11.77 -3.89 -23.97
CA GLY A 83 12.57 -3.52 -25.13
C GLY A 83 13.50 -2.36 -24.80
N GLU A 84 14.08 -1.77 -25.85
CA GLU A 84 15.11 -0.74 -25.74
C GLU A 84 14.65 0.61 -26.28
N LEU A 85 14.82 1.65 -25.47
CA LEU A 85 14.68 3.05 -25.86
C LEU A 85 16.07 3.64 -26.07
N THR A 86 16.35 4.03 -27.31
CA THR A 86 17.63 4.60 -27.71
C THR A 86 17.54 6.12 -27.75
N ILE A 87 18.52 6.78 -27.12
CA ILE A 87 18.67 8.23 -27.08
C ILE A 87 19.97 8.58 -27.79
N SER A 88 19.90 9.41 -28.81
CA SER A 88 21.05 9.84 -29.61
C SER A 88 21.17 11.36 -29.63
N VAL A 89 22.38 11.87 -29.48
CA VAL A 89 22.66 13.31 -29.46
C VAL A 89 23.75 13.67 -30.47
N GLY A 90 23.69 14.89 -31.01
CA GLY A 90 24.71 15.40 -31.91
C GLY A 90 24.77 14.63 -33.23
N TYR A 91 23.61 14.31 -33.79
CA TYR A 91 23.46 13.48 -35.01
C TYR A 91 24.03 12.05 -34.86
N GLY A 92 23.85 11.45 -33.67
CA GLY A 92 24.29 10.07 -33.41
C GLY A 92 25.77 9.95 -33.06
N ALA A 93 26.44 11.06 -32.72
CA ALA A 93 27.81 11.03 -32.23
C ALA A 93 27.94 10.35 -30.86
N GLU A 94 26.90 10.49 -30.04
CA GLU A 94 26.77 9.81 -28.75
C GLU A 94 25.38 9.19 -28.68
N THR A 95 25.31 7.94 -28.25
CA THR A 95 24.08 7.15 -28.16
C THR A 95 24.08 6.39 -26.85
N THR A 96 22.91 6.28 -26.23
CA THR A 96 22.69 5.49 -25.02
C THR A 96 21.36 4.75 -25.12
N ALA A 97 21.39 3.47 -24.73
CA ALA A 97 20.24 2.60 -24.66
C ALA A 97 19.72 2.50 -23.22
N VAL A 98 18.40 2.57 -23.07
CA VAL A 98 17.69 2.36 -21.81
C VAL A 98 16.76 1.18 -21.98
N ASN A 99 16.85 0.19 -21.10
CA ASN A 99 15.91 -0.93 -21.09
C ASN A 99 14.58 -0.46 -20.52
N VAL A 100 13.52 -0.45 -21.32
CA VAL A 100 12.17 -0.08 -20.86
C VAL A 100 11.32 -1.34 -20.74
N ARG A 101 10.69 -1.49 -19.57
CA ARG A 101 9.70 -2.52 -19.31
C ARG A 101 8.34 -1.86 -19.15
N VAL A 102 7.42 -2.18 -20.05
CA VAL A 102 6.02 -1.80 -19.96
C VAL A 102 5.28 -2.89 -19.18
N GLU A 103 4.70 -2.51 -18.05
CA GLU A 103 3.87 -3.38 -17.23
C GLU A 103 2.39 -3.22 -17.59
N PRO A 104 1.58 -4.27 -17.44
CA PRO A 104 0.14 -4.15 -17.55
C PRO A 104 -0.36 -3.08 -16.58
N SER A 105 -1.15 -2.13 -17.07
CA SER A 105 -1.82 -1.17 -16.21
C SER A 105 -2.72 -1.95 -15.27
N GLU A 106 -2.44 -1.86 -13.98
CA GLU A 106 -3.22 -2.54 -12.95
C GLU A 106 -4.56 -1.80 -12.68
N ALA A 107 -4.84 -0.75 -13.46
CA ALA A 107 -6.13 -0.08 -13.49
C ALA A 107 -7.21 -1.05 -13.99
N GLU A 108 -8.10 -1.43 -13.08
CA GLU A 108 -9.18 -2.43 -13.22
C GLU A 108 -8.80 -3.88 -12.86
N GLY A 109 -8.26 -4.07 -11.65
CA GLY A 109 -8.42 -5.35 -10.95
C GLY A 109 -7.13 -5.87 -10.34
N TYR A 110 -6.64 -5.18 -9.31
CA TYR A 110 -5.61 -5.70 -8.42
C TYR A 110 -6.16 -6.84 -7.56
N SER A 111 -6.36 -7.99 -8.18
CA SER A 111 -5.78 -9.23 -7.72
C SER A 111 -4.36 -9.33 -8.28
N LEU A 112 -3.46 -8.44 -7.86
CA LEU A 112 -2.06 -8.88 -7.77
C LEU A 112 -2.05 -9.85 -6.60
N GLY A 113 -2.09 -11.13 -6.94
CA GLY A 113 -1.94 -12.24 -6.02
C GLY A 113 -0.58 -12.13 -5.35
N VAL A 114 -0.50 -11.31 -4.30
CA VAL A 114 0.37 -11.61 -3.17
C VAL A 114 -0.06 -13.00 -2.74
N ASP A 115 0.80 -13.99 -2.95
CA ASP A 115 0.63 -15.33 -2.41
C ASP A 115 0.76 -15.21 -0.89
N VAL A 116 -0.35 -14.84 -0.24
CA VAL A 116 -0.44 -14.76 1.22
C VAL A 116 -0.44 -16.20 1.70
N ASP A 117 0.74 -16.66 2.14
CA ASP A 117 0.91 -17.94 2.83
C ASP A 117 -0.22 -18.10 3.86
N GLU A 118 -1.00 -19.18 3.77
CA GLU A 118 -2.21 -19.37 4.59
C GLU A 118 -1.89 -19.35 6.09
N ARG A 119 -0.63 -19.55 6.50
CA ARG A 119 -0.18 -19.39 7.88
C ARG A 119 -0.27 -17.95 8.42
N LEU A 120 -0.41 -16.95 7.55
CA LEU A 120 -0.71 -15.56 7.93
C LEU A 120 -2.21 -15.33 8.13
N ALA A 121 -3.07 -16.20 7.58
CA ALA A 121 -4.51 -16.15 7.79
C ALA A 121 -4.93 -16.85 9.10
N GLU A 122 -4.06 -17.68 9.67
CA GLU A 122 -4.25 -18.21 11.03
C GLU A 122 -4.08 -17.08 12.06
N PRO A 123 -5.14 -16.72 12.81
CA PRO A 123 -4.97 -15.80 13.92
C PRO A 123 -3.98 -16.41 14.91
N GLN A 124 -2.89 -15.69 15.19
CA GLN A 124 -2.02 -16.02 16.30
C GLN A 124 -2.90 -16.12 17.57
N PRO A 125 -2.85 -17.21 18.34
CA PRO A 125 -3.59 -17.31 19.59
C PRO A 125 -3.19 -16.13 20.46
N ASP A 126 -4.15 -15.24 20.70
CA ASP A 126 -3.97 -14.08 21.55
C ASP A 126 -3.57 -14.60 22.94
N PRO A 127 -2.34 -14.31 23.46
CA PRO A 127 -1.95 -14.73 24.80
C PRO A 127 -2.69 -13.95 25.89
N SER A 128 -3.65 -13.09 25.50
CA SER A 128 -4.46 -12.22 26.34
C SER A 128 -5.63 -12.90 27.05
N ILE A 129 -5.64 -14.25 27.15
CA ILE A 129 -6.41 -14.90 28.22
C ILE A 129 -5.69 -14.60 29.55
N TRP A 130 -5.82 -13.35 29.99
CA TRP A 130 -5.52 -12.96 31.35
C TRP A 130 -6.48 -13.77 32.25
N PRO A 131 -5.96 -14.54 33.22
CA PRO A 131 -6.83 -15.08 34.25
C PRO A 131 -7.60 -13.91 34.88
N PRO A 132 -8.89 -14.07 35.21
CA PRO A 132 -9.66 -12.99 35.81
C PRO A 132 -8.93 -12.47 37.03
N ASP A 133 -8.75 -11.14 37.09
CA ASP A 133 -8.04 -10.49 38.19
C ASP A 133 -8.57 -11.00 39.53
N ALA A 134 -7.66 -11.27 40.48
CA ALA A 134 -8.01 -11.84 41.78
C ALA A 134 -9.07 -10.98 42.51
N GLU A 135 -9.11 -9.68 42.24
CA GLU A 135 -10.13 -8.75 42.73
C GLU A 135 -11.52 -9.04 42.15
N THR A 136 -11.63 -9.32 40.85
CA THR A 136 -12.89 -9.69 40.19
C THR A 136 -13.44 -11.01 40.73
N VAL A 137 -12.57 -11.99 40.96
CA VAL A 137 -12.94 -13.27 41.58
C VAL A 137 -13.37 -13.06 43.04
N GLY A 138 -12.68 -12.18 43.78
CA GLY A 138 -13.04 -11.80 45.15
C GLY A 138 -14.40 -11.10 45.24
N LEU A 139 -14.68 -10.16 44.33
CA LEU A 139 -15.96 -9.46 44.26
C LEU A 139 -17.12 -10.40 43.92
N LEU A 140 -16.91 -11.32 42.98
CA LEU A 140 -17.95 -12.26 42.55
C LEU A 140 -18.27 -13.29 43.65
N THR A 141 -17.25 -13.78 44.34
CA THR A 141 -17.43 -14.67 45.50
C THR A 141 -18.13 -13.97 46.66
N LEU A 142 -17.78 -12.71 46.96
CA LEU A 142 -18.45 -11.89 47.96
C LEU A 142 -19.93 -11.66 47.59
N ALA A 143 -20.20 -11.29 46.34
CA ALA A 143 -21.55 -11.01 45.86
C ALA A 143 -22.45 -12.24 45.96
N VAL A 144 -21.96 -13.42 45.52
CA VAL A 144 -22.69 -14.68 45.63
C VAL A 144 -22.90 -15.07 47.09
N GLY A 145 -21.88 -14.91 47.95
CA GLY A 145 -21.99 -15.17 49.37
C GLY A 145 -23.01 -14.29 50.07
N ALA A 146 -23.00 -12.98 49.78
CA ALA A 146 -23.97 -12.01 50.30
C ALA A 146 -25.39 -12.34 49.83
N LEU A 147 -25.54 -12.75 48.57
CA LEU A 147 -26.83 -13.16 48.01
C LEU A 147 -27.42 -14.36 48.74
N LEU A 148 -26.59 -15.40 48.94
CA LEU A 148 -27.00 -16.62 49.62
C LEU A 148 -27.36 -16.32 51.09
N ALA A 149 -26.57 -15.51 51.78
CA ALA A 149 -26.86 -15.08 53.14
C ALA A 149 -28.20 -14.33 53.21
N ALA A 150 -28.46 -13.40 52.28
CA ALA A 150 -29.72 -12.67 52.21
C ALA A 150 -30.91 -13.61 51.95
N ALA A 151 -30.77 -14.58 51.05
CA ALA A 151 -31.80 -15.57 50.77
C ALA A 151 -32.11 -16.46 51.99
N ILE A 152 -31.08 -16.91 52.72
CA ILE A 152 -31.24 -17.71 53.95
C ILE A 152 -31.98 -16.93 55.02
N VAL A 153 -31.62 -15.65 55.23
CA VAL A 153 -32.31 -14.76 56.17
C VAL A 153 -33.76 -14.53 55.73
N ALA A 154 -34.00 -14.31 54.43
CA ALA A 154 -35.34 -14.11 53.89
C ALA A 154 -36.25 -15.34 54.10
N VAL A 155 -35.73 -16.55 53.85
CA VAL A 155 -36.47 -17.80 54.07
C VAL A 155 -36.73 -18.03 55.57
N SER A 156 -35.79 -17.66 56.44
CA SER A 156 -35.94 -17.81 57.90
C SER A 156 -37.02 -16.91 58.50
N ILE A 157 -37.29 -15.74 57.88
CA ILE A 157 -38.26 -14.75 58.40
C ILE A 157 -39.71 -15.08 58.00
N GLN A 158 -39.98 -16.09 57.16
CA GLN A 158 -41.32 -16.52 56.69
C GLN A 158 -42.24 -15.40 56.15
N SER A 159 -41.71 -14.20 55.88
CA SER A 159 -42.47 -13.07 55.35
C SER A 159 -42.25 -12.96 53.84
N GLN A 160 -43.34 -13.08 53.07
CA GLN A 160 -43.34 -13.01 51.60
C GLN A 160 -42.71 -11.70 51.06
N ILE A 161 -42.78 -10.62 51.84
CA ILE A 161 -42.23 -9.31 51.49
C ILE A 161 -40.69 -9.35 51.47
N VAL A 162 -40.07 -10.08 52.41
CA VAL A 162 -38.61 -10.16 52.53
C VAL A 162 -38.02 -10.99 51.39
N VAL A 163 -38.70 -12.07 51.00
CA VAL A 163 -38.31 -12.92 49.87
C VAL A 163 -38.38 -12.13 48.55
N ALA A 164 -39.44 -11.37 48.34
CA ALA A 164 -39.58 -10.54 47.13
C ALA A 164 -38.50 -9.45 47.05
N ALA A 165 -38.20 -8.77 48.17
CA ALA A 165 -37.15 -7.76 48.22
C ALA A 165 -35.75 -8.35 47.96
N ALA A 166 -35.44 -9.49 48.56
CA ALA A 166 -34.16 -10.18 48.34
C ALA A 166 -33.98 -10.63 46.89
N ALA A 167 -35.04 -11.15 46.26
CA ALA A 167 -35.01 -11.53 44.84
C ALA A 167 -34.78 -10.33 43.92
N LEU A 168 -35.37 -9.18 44.23
CA LEU A 168 -35.18 -7.96 43.45
C LEU A 168 -33.76 -7.41 43.57
N VAL A 169 -33.20 -7.38 44.79
CA VAL A 169 -31.78 -7.03 45.00
C VAL A 169 -30.89 -7.99 44.23
N ALA A 170 -31.16 -9.30 44.29
CA ALA A 170 -30.40 -10.30 43.55
C ALA A 170 -30.37 -10.02 42.04
N LEU A 171 -31.53 -9.72 41.48
CA LEU A 171 -31.66 -9.40 40.06
C LEU A 171 -30.85 -8.16 39.69
N ILE A 172 -30.95 -7.09 40.48
CA ILE A 172 -30.20 -5.83 40.23
C ILE A 172 -28.69 -6.09 40.27
N THR A 173 -28.21 -6.88 41.23
CA THR A 173 -26.78 -7.20 41.35
C THR A 173 -26.29 -8.00 40.14
N VAL A 174 -27.06 -9.01 39.71
CA VAL A 174 -26.72 -9.81 38.52
C VAL A 174 -26.65 -8.93 37.28
N VAL A 175 -27.64 -8.05 37.08
CA VAL A 175 -27.65 -7.12 35.93
C VAL A 175 -26.47 -6.16 36.00
N GLY A 176 -26.16 -5.60 37.17
CA GLY A 176 -25.00 -4.72 37.36
C GLY A 176 -23.67 -5.40 37.03
N VAL A 177 -23.49 -6.65 37.44
CA VAL A 177 -22.28 -7.43 37.11
C VAL A 177 -22.20 -7.73 35.62
N VAL A 178 -23.31 -8.08 34.97
CA VAL A 178 -23.35 -8.31 33.51
C VAL A 178 -22.96 -7.05 32.74
N ILE A 179 -23.45 -5.88 33.15
CA ILE A 179 -23.08 -4.60 32.53
C ILE A 179 -21.62 -4.24 32.78
N ALA A 180 -21.07 -4.54 33.97
CA ALA A 180 -19.68 -4.24 34.28
C ALA A 180 -18.67 -5.14 33.55
N LEU A 181 -19.10 -6.32 33.08
CA LEU A 181 -18.29 -7.29 32.33
C LEU A 181 -18.45 -7.19 30.81
N ALA A 182 -19.40 -6.37 30.32
CA ALA A 182 -19.67 -6.15 28.89
C ALA A 182 -19.00 -4.87 28.39
#